data_AF-A0A9X1GFI8-F1
#
_entry.id   AF-A0A9X1GFI8-F1
#
_cell.length_a   1.000
_cell.length_b   1.000
_cell.length_c   1.000
_cell.angle_alpha   90.00
_cell.angle_beta   90.00
_cell.angle_gamma   90.00
#
_symmetry.space_group_name_H-M   'P 1'
#
loop_
_entity.id
_entity.type
_entity.pdbx_description
1 polymer ?
#
loop_
_entity_poly.entity_id
_entity_poly.type
_entity_poly.pdbx_seq_one_letter_code
_entity_poly.pdbx_strand_id
1 'polypeptide(L)'
;MKFLKTSLVIVSSVGLIFLGACSGGNQAANSESATKTEPVAKTAATETSTKTEPVAKTGEVHNENDGHGHDEKGGHSNSGEKSSSQVVNSGKYHLEFKSDIEKDSTHLDISVHGEQDQAITDAKLTAQVQLPDGTKKTLQVPYNTEEKQYTAKLPAIATGEYKVVIQTDVKGEKFNGRFTFKR
;
A
#
# COMPACT_ATOMS: atom_id res chain seq x y z
N MET A 1 52.26 23.92 2.29
CA MET A 1 52.32 23.41 3.68
C MET A 1 52.02 24.54 4.64
N LYS A 2 50.98 24.42 5.46
CA LYS A 2 50.84 25.05 6.79
C LYS A 2 49.50 24.58 7.38
N PHE A 3 49.59 23.55 8.22
CA PHE A 3 48.52 22.95 8.99
C PHE A 3 48.30 23.78 10.24
N LEU A 4 47.05 24.11 10.58
CA LEU A 4 46.73 24.71 11.87
C LEU A 4 45.47 24.07 12.47
N LYS A 5 45.75 23.24 13.49
CA LYS A 5 45.13 23.22 14.82
C LYS A 5 43.70 22.65 14.93
N THR A 6 43.68 21.38 15.31
CA THR A 6 42.63 20.66 16.03
C THR A 6 42.00 21.44 17.19
N SER A 7 40.70 21.28 17.40
CA SER A 7 40.05 21.39 18.70
C SER A 7 39.06 20.25 18.87
N LEU A 8 39.51 19.27 19.64
CA LEU A 8 38.74 18.14 20.15
C LEU A 8 38.01 18.65 21.41
N VAL A 9 36.67 18.65 21.39
CA VAL A 9 35.86 18.88 22.60
C VAL A 9 35.17 17.57 22.94
N ILE A 10 35.73 16.88 23.95
CA ILE A 10 35.10 15.75 24.63
C ILE A 10 34.20 16.36 25.71
N VAL A 11 32.88 16.19 25.60
CA VAL A 11 31.97 16.36 26.74
C VAL A 11 31.35 15.01 27.05
N SER A 12 32.01 14.33 27.98
CA SER A 12 31.52 13.16 28.67
C SER A 12 30.40 13.57 29.63
N SER A 13 29.17 13.13 29.36
CA SER A 13 28.10 13.14 30.37
C SER A 13 27.81 11.71 30.78
N VAL A 14 28.42 11.30 31.89
CA VAL A 14 28.05 10.11 32.65
C VAL A 14 26.82 10.50 33.48
N GLY A 15 25.63 10.08 33.01
CA GLY A 15 24.37 10.23 33.72
C GLY A 15 23.98 8.93 34.39
N LEU A 16 23.79 9.01 35.71
CA LEU A 16 23.66 7.94 36.70
C LEU A 16 22.51 6.94 36.44
N ILE A 17 22.82 5.68 36.74
CA ILE A 17 21.87 4.56 36.87
C ILE A 17 20.97 4.84 38.08
N PHE A 18 19.66 4.95 37.86
CA PHE A 18 18.68 4.82 38.94
C PHE A 18 18.18 3.37 38.98
N LEU A 19 18.71 2.61 39.94
CA LEU A 19 18.17 1.34 40.41
C LEU A 19 16.86 1.61 41.16
N GLY A 20 15.72 1.37 40.51
CA GLY A 20 14.42 1.26 41.17
C GLY A 20 14.17 -0.19 41.58
N ALA A 21 14.61 -0.57 42.78
CA ALA A 21 14.15 -1.78 43.45
C ALA A 21 12.92 -1.45 44.30
N CYS A 22 11.73 -1.88 43.86
CA CYS A 22 10.59 -2.06 44.76
C CYS A 22 10.26 -3.55 44.80
N SER A 23 10.66 -4.17 45.90
CA SER A 23 10.08 -5.40 46.42
C SER A 23 8.65 -5.11 46.86
N GLY A 24 7.72 -5.98 46.46
CA GLY A 24 6.30 -5.85 46.79
C GLY A 24 5.47 -6.84 46.01
N GLY A 25 5.72 -8.14 46.20
CA GLY A 25 4.84 -9.18 45.72
C GLY A 25 3.49 -9.11 46.44
N ASN A 26 2.42 -8.91 45.69
CA ASN A 26 1.27 -9.78 45.73
C ASN A 26 0.55 -9.72 44.38
N GLN A 27 0.59 -10.86 43.71
CA GLN A 27 0.10 -11.13 42.38
C GLN A 27 -1.39 -11.46 42.43
N ALA A 28 -2.21 -10.61 41.82
CA ALA A 28 -3.40 -10.94 41.01
C ALA A 28 -4.34 -9.73 40.95
N ALA A 29 -4.43 -9.09 39.79
CA ALA A 29 -5.53 -8.17 39.52
C ALA A 29 -5.88 -8.27 38.03
N ASN A 30 -7.03 -8.88 37.76
CA ASN A 30 -7.80 -8.59 36.57
C ASN A 30 -8.56 -7.28 36.87
N SER A 31 -8.36 -6.29 35.99
CA SER A 31 -9.16 -5.09 35.71
C SER A 31 -9.69 -4.14 36.80
N GLU A 32 -9.70 -2.86 36.39
CA GLU A 32 -10.70 -1.80 36.64
C GLU A 32 -10.44 -0.71 37.70
N SER A 33 -10.30 0.54 37.22
CA SER A 33 -10.90 1.75 37.82
C SER A 33 -10.84 2.90 36.79
N ALA A 34 -11.95 3.19 36.11
CA ALA A 34 -12.96 4.20 36.48
C ALA A 34 -12.45 5.65 36.38
N THR A 35 -12.83 6.34 35.31
CA THR A 35 -13.15 7.78 35.36
C THR A 35 -14.63 7.92 35.09
N LYS A 36 -15.31 8.59 36.02
CA LYS A 36 -16.75 8.77 36.12
C LYS A 36 -17.11 10.15 35.57
N THR A 37 -18.03 10.25 34.60
CA THR A 37 -19.23 11.12 34.67
C THR A 37 -20.17 10.88 33.47
N GLU A 38 -21.47 11.02 33.75
CA GLU A 38 -22.65 10.41 33.09
C GLU A 38 -23.32 11.37 32.03
N PRO A 39 -24.62 11.26 31.70
CA PRO A 39 -25.16 10.48 30.58
C PRO A 39 -25.99 11.33 29.58
N VAL A 40 -26.17 10.90 28.33
CA VAL A 40 -27.43 11.12 27.58
C VAL A 40 -27.64 9.96 26.60
N ALA A 41 -28.78 9.30 26.79
CA ALA A 41 -29.34 8.29 25.90
C ALA A 41 -30.07 8.95 24.72
N LYS A 42 -30.06 8.31 23.55
CA LYS A 42 -31.24 7.62 23.00
C LYS A 42 -30.98 6.99 21.62
N THR A 43 -31.20 5.70 21.61
CA THR A 43 -31.59 4.81 20.51
C THR A 43 -32.71 5.37 19.64
N ALA A 44 -32.63 5.14 18.32
CA ALA A 44 -33.76 4.65 17.52
C ALA A 44 -33.24 4.14 16.16
N ALA A 45 -33.56 2.88 15.86
CA ALA A 45 -33.44 2.28 14.54
C ALA A 45 -34.80 2.32 13.83
N THR A 46 -34.74 2.26 12.51
CA THR A 46 -35.78 1.77 11.57
C THR A 46 -37.03 2.64 11.39
N GLU A 47 -37.27 3.10 10.15
CA GLU A 47 -38.35 2.56 9.32
C GLU A 47 -38.36 3.15 7.89
N THR A 48 -38.64 2.24 6.97
CA THR A 48 -39.12 2.37 5.59
C THR A 48 -40.16 3.47 5.41
N SER A 49 -40.13 4.18 4.27
CA SER A 49 -41.37 4.63 3.60
C SER A 49 -41.17 4.94 2.12
N THR A 50 -41.98 4.24 1.36
CA THR A 50 -42.40 4.35 -0.04
C THR A 50 -42.87 5.77 -0.42
N LYS A 51 -42.52 6.24 -1.63
CA LYS A 51 -43.35 7.16 -2.47
C LYS A 51 -42.76 7.22 -3.89
N THR A 52 -43.26 6.45 -4.86
CA THR A 52 -44.29 6.81 -5.87
C THR A 52 -43.90 7.99 -6.78
N GLU A 53 -43.81 7.66 -8.08
CA GLU A 53 -43.73 8.47 -9.33
C GLU A 53 -44.77 9.62 -9.42
N PRO A 54 -44.89 10.44 -10.50
CA PRO A 54 -44.16 10.51 -11.78
C PRO A 54 -43.72 11.95 -12.16
N VAL A 55 -43.07 12.14 -13.31
CA VAL A 55 -43.43 13.15 -14.33
C VAL A 55 -42.45 13.04 -15.49
N ALA A 56 -42.96 12.54 -16.61
CA ALA A 56 -42.42 12.78 -17.92
C ALA A 56 -42.66 14.24 -18.30
N LYS A 57 -41.62 14.94 -18.75
CA LYS A 57 -41.76 15.98 -19.78
C LYS A 57 -40.66 15.81 -20.82
N THR A 58 -41.08 15.17 -21.89
CA THR A 58 -40.80 15.47 -23.29
C THR A 58 -40.02 16.75 -23.55
N GLY A 59 -38.95 16.61 -24.33
CA GLY A 59 -38.53 17.62 -25.29
C GLY A 59 -37.06 17.94 -25.23
N GLU A 60 -36.23 17.13 -25.87
CA GLU A 60 -35.28 17.69 -26.84
C GLU A 60 -34.82 16.63 -27.83
N VAL A 61 -34.70 17.11 -29.06
CA VAL A 61 -34.60 16.36 -30.31
C VAL A 61 -33.18 15.82 -30.42
N HIS A 62 -32.99 14.50 -30.35
CA HIS A 62 -31.72 13.90 -30.80
C HIS A 62 -31.70 13.91 -32.32
N ASN A 63 -30.99 14.87 -32.88
CA ASN A 63 -30.57 14.83 -34.28
C ASN A 63 -29.19 14.19 -34.35
N GLU A 64 -29.20 12.96 -34.87
CA GLU A 64 -28.27 12.34 -35.81
C GLU A 64 -26.75 12.62 -35.70
N ASN A 65 -26.03 11.51 -35.57
CA ASN A 65 -24.71 11.24 -36.13
C ASN A 65 -23.48 11.76 -35.35
N ASP A 66 -23.03 10.95 -34.38
CA ASP A 66 -21.59 10.76 -34.19
C ASP A 66 -21.31 9.27 -33.92
N GLY A 67 -20.65 8.65 -34.90
CA GLY A 67 -20.33 7.24 -34.91
C GLY A 67 -19.17 6.91 -33.96
N HIS A 68 -19.43 6.03 -33.01
CA HIS A 68 -18.40 5.20 -32.39
C HIS A 68 -18.77 3.74 -32.61
N GLY A 69 -18.14 3.16 -33.63
CA GLY A 69 -18.25 1.75 -33.95
C GLY A 69 -17.80 0.92 -32.74
N HIS A 70 -18.77 0.22 -32.14
CA HIS A 70 -18.48 -0.94 -31.32
C HIS A 70 -18.11 -2.08 -32.26
N ASP A 71 -16.82 -2.21 -32.55
CA ASP A 71 -16.29 -3.48 -33.05
C ASP A 71 -16.31 -4.48 -31.90
N GLU A 72 -17.43 -5.17 -31.76
CA GLU A 72 -17.53 -6.44 -31.04
C GLU A 72 -16.72 -7.51 -31.79
N LYS A 73 -15.40 -7.44 -31.68
CA LYS A 73 -14.53 -8.57 -31.99
C LYS A 73 -14.37 -9.39 -30.71
N GLY A 74 -15.23 -10.40 -30.59
CA GLY A 74 -15.09 -11.50 -29.64
C GLY A 74 -13.68 -12.07 -29.67
N GLY A 75 -12.95 -11.85 -28.58
CA GLY A 75 -11.75 -12.58 -28.22
C GLY A 75 -12.06 -13.41 -26.99
N HIS A 76 -12.28 -14.69 -27.19
CA HIS A 76 -12.34 -15.67 -26.11
C HIS A 76 -10.97 -15.71 -25.42
N SER A 77 -10.80 -15.00 -24.31
CA SER A 77 -9.68 -15.24 -23.41
C SER A 77 -10.16 -16.18 -22.31
N ASN A 78 -9.63 -17.40 -22.38
CA ASN A 78 -9.80 -18.46 -21.40
C ASN A 78 -9.51 -17.95 -19.97
N SER A 79 -10.24 -18.52 -19.01
CA SER A 79 -10.12 -18.30 -17.57
C SER A 79 -8.68 -18.37 -17.06
N GLY A 80 -8.15 -17.23 -16.64
CA GLY A 80 -6.96 -17.07 -15.82
C GLY A 80 -7.10 -15.74 -15.11
N GLU A 81 -6.93 -15.72 -13.79
CA GLU A 81 -7.24 -14.58 -12.92
C GLU A 81 -6.69 -13.26 -13.49
N LYS A 82 -7.56 -12.26 -13.68
CA LYS A 82 -7.15 -10.97 -14.22
C LYS A 82 -6.25 -10.25 -13.20
N SER A 83 -4.95 -10.23 -13.44
CA SER A 83 -4.01 -9.37 -12.72
C SER A 83 -4.37 -7.90 -12.96
N SER A 84 -5.06 -7.28 -12.01
CA SER A 84 -5.38 -5.85 -12.06
C SER A 84 -4.17 -5.03 -11.59
N SER A 85 -3.68 -4.14 -12.45
CA SER A 85 -2.73 -3.11 -12.04
C SER A 85 -3.32 -2.22 -10.96
N GLN A 86 -2.51 -1.85 -9.98
CA GLN A 86 -2.84 -0.91 -8.91
C GLN A 86 -1.86 0.25 -8.94
N VAL A 87 -2.36 1.48 -8.78
CA VAL A 87 -1.52 2.69 -8.77
C VAL A 87 -1.60 3.37 -7.41
N VAL A 88 -0.45 3.76 -6.87
CA VAL A 88 -0.34 4.60 -5.67
C VAL A 88 0.47 5.85 -6.00
N ASN A 89 -0.09 7.02 -5.71
CA ASN A 89 0.57 8.31 -5.85
C ASN A 89 1.24 8.73 -4.54
N SER A 90 2.44 9.31 -4.64
CA SER A 90 3.21 9.87 -3.53
C SER A 90 3.90 11.16 -3.97
N GLY A 91 3.23 12.29 -3.76
CA GLY A 91 3.72 13.59 -4.22
C GLY A 91 3.86 13.60 -5.74
N LYS A 92 5.08 13.87 -6.22
CA LYS A 92 5.40 13.87 -7.66
C LYS A 92 5.62 12.48 -8.27
N TYR A 93 5.63 11.45 -7.45
CA TYR A 93 5.85 10.08 -7.89
C TYR A 93 4.55 9.29 -7.94
N HIS A 94 4.51 8.29 -8.80
CA HIS A 94 3.52 7.23 -8.69
C HIS A 94 4.16 5.86 -8.97
N LEU A 95 3.61 4.85 -8.30
CA LEU A 95 3.99 3.45 -8.46
C LEU A 95 2.80 2.71 -9.05
N GLU A 96 3.03 2.00 -10.14
CA GLU A 96 2.14 0.95 -10.60
C GLU A 96 2.66 -0.40 -10.11
N PHE A 97 1.77 -1.24 -9.62
CA PHE A 97 2.05 -2.59 -9.16
C PHE A 97 1.11 -3.56 -9.88
N LYS A 98 1.69 -4.63 -10.42
CA LYS A 98 0.97 -5.76 -10.98
C LYS A 98 1.55 -7.06 -10.43
N SER A 99 0.67 -8.01 -10.13
CA SER A 99 1.04 -9.35 -9.70
C SER A 99 0.66 -10.36 -10.77
N ASP A 100 1.62 -11.13 -11.29
CA ASP A 100 1.34 -12.25 -12.19
C ASP A 100 1.47 -13.59 -11.45
N ILE A 101 0.42 -14.39 -11.46
CA ILE A 101 0.32 -15.62 -10.65
C ILE A 101 0.74 -16.81 -11.51
N GLU A 102 1.86 -17.43 -11.13
CA GLU A 102 2.36 -18.67 -11.72
C GLU A 102 2.06 -19.86 -10.79
N LYS A 103 2.32 -21.09 -11.23
CA LYS A 103 2.02 -22.33 -10.47
C LYS A 103 2.70 -22.36 -9.08
N ASP A 104 3.97 -21.96 -9.01
CA ASP A 104 4.84 -22.07 -7.82
C ASP A 104 5.29 -20.72 -7.25
N SER A 105 4.88 -19.63 -7.89
CA SER A 105 5.35 -18.27 -7.58
C SER A 105 4.39 -17.19 -8.04
N THR A 106 4.61 -15.97 -7.55
CA THR A 106 4.00 -14.76 -8.11
C THR A 106 5.11 -13.82 -8.56
N HIS A 107 5.02 -13.34 -9.80
CA HIS A 107 5.87 -12.27 -10.32
C HIS A 107 5.32 -10.93 -9.86
N LEU A 108 6.19 -10.09 -9.30
CA LEU A 108 5.85 -8.74 -8.86
C LEU A 108 6.45 -7.78 -9.88
N ASP A 109 5.59 -7.13 -10.66
CA ASP A 109 5.95 -6.13 -11.65
C ASP A 109 5.67 -4.74 -11.08
N ILE A 110 6.68 -3.88 -11.07
CA ILE A 110 6.57 -2.52 -10.57
C ILE A 110 7.13 -1.53 -11.59
N SER A 111 6.37 -0.47 -11.87
CA SER A 111 6.88 0.72 -12.55
C SER A 111 6.94 1.90 -11.58
N VAL A 112 7.92 2.78 -11.79
CA VAL A 112 8.10 3.99 -10.99
C VAL A 112 8.20 5.17 -11.94
N HIS A 113 7.33 6.15 -11.71
CA HIS A 113 7.22 7.32 -12.55
C HIS A 113 7.39 8.58 -11.70
N GLY A 114 8.03 9.60 -12.27
CA GLY A 114 8.21 10.92 -11.68
C GLY A 114 7.28 11.96 -12.30
N GLU A 115 7.74 13.21 -12.29
CA GLU A 115 7.01 14.32 -12.92
C GLU A 115 6.80 14.07 -14.41
N GLN A 116 5.65 14.53 -14.92
CA GLN A 116 5.26 14.38 -16.33
C GLN A 116 5.30 12.92 -16.81
N ASP A 117 5.05 11.97 -15.91
CA ASP A 117 5.02 10.53 -16.19
C ASP A 117 6.37 9.96 -16.66
N GLN A 118 7.48 10.63 -16.33
CA GLN A 118 8.81 10.14 -16.70
C GLN A 118 9.15 8.85 -15.95
N ALA A 119 9.44 7.78 -16.70
CA ALA A 119 9.95 6.53 -16.13
C ALA A 119 11.27 6.75 -15.37
N ILE A 120 11.33 6.19 -14.17
CA ILE A 120 12.52 6.18 -13.30
C ILE A 120 13.04 4.76 -13.29
N THR A 121 14.29 4.57 -13.73
CA THR A 121 14.90 3.24 -13.92
C THR A 121 16.10 3.00 -12.99
N ASP A 122 16.49 4.01 -12.21
CA ASP A 122 17.63 4.01 -11.30
C ASP A 122 17.24 4.04 -9.81
N ALA A 123 15.95 3.89 -9.48
CA ALA A 123 15.46 3.76 -8.11
C ALA A 123 15.90 2.44 -7.45
N LYS A 124 16.01 2.45 -6.12
CA LYS A 124 16.21 1.25 -5.30
C LYS A 124 14.89 0.83 -4.68
N LEU A 125 14.44 -0.38 -4.98
CA LEU A 125 13.18 -0.91 -4.49
C LEU A 125 13.38 -2.12 -3.59
N THR A 126 12.65 -2.14 -2.49
CA THR A 126 12.50 -3.32 -1.62
C THR A 126 11.01 -3.59 -1.41
N ALA A 127 10.57 -4.82 -1.67
CA ALA A 127 9.21 -5.26 -1.39
C ALA A 127 9.16 -6.01 -0.06
N GLN A 128 8.37 -5.50 0.89
CA GLN A 128 7.98 -6.25 2.09
C GLN A 128 6.60 -6.86 1.86
N VAL A 129 6.55 -8.18 1.78
CA VAL A 129 5.32 -8.93 1.49
C VAL A 129 4.89 -9.67 2.75
N GLN A 130 3.69 -9.37 3.24
CA GLN A 130 3.02 -10.17 4.25
C GLN A 130 2.14 -11.22 3.54
N LEU A 131 2.40 -12.48 3.82
CA LEU A 131 1.64 -13.64 3.34
C LEU A 131 0.28 -13.74 4.07
N PRO A 132 -0.65 -14.57 3.56
CA PRO A 132 -1.96 -14.79 4.17
C PRO A 132 -1.90 -15.28 5.62
N ASP A 133 -0.85 -16.02 5.98
CA ASP A 133 -0.59 -16.52 7.34
C ASP A 133 0.00 -15.45 8.29
N GLY A 134 0.26 -14.24 7.78
CA GLY A 134 0.89 -13.14 8.51
C GLY A 134 2.42 -13.15 8.45
N THR A 135 3.06 -14.19 7.90
CA THR A 135 4.50 -14.26 7.72
C THR A 135 4.99 -13.16 6.79
N LYS A 136 6.11 -12.50 7.11
CA LYS A 136 6.70 -11.44 6.28
C LYS A 136 7.92 -11.95 5.51
N LYS A 137 7.97 -11.64 4.22
CA LYS A 137 9.13 -11.82 3.34
C LYS A 137 9.63 -10.46 2.86
N THR A 138 10.94 -10.33 2.70
CA THR A 138 11.57 -9.14 2.12
C THR A 138 12.27 -9.55 0.83
N LEU A 139 11.95 -8.86 -0.26
CA LEU A 139 12.51 -9.10 -1.59
C LEU A 139 13.21 -7.83 -2.07
N GLN A 140 14.41 -7.98 -2.62
CA GLN A 140 14.99 -6.93 -3.45
C GLN A 140 14.31 -6.94 -4.81
N VAL A 141 14.03 -5.77 -5.35
CA VAL A 141 13.34 -5.62 -6.64
C VAL A 141 14.27 -4.85 -7.59
N PRO A 142 15.20 -5.54 -8.29
CA PRO A 142 16.07 -4.89 -9.26
C PRO A 142 15.29 -4.41 -10.49
N TYR A 143 15.83 -3.41 -11.17
CA TYR A 143 15.35 -3.03 -12.49
C TYR A 143 15.79 -4.07 -13.52
N ASN A 144 14.86 -4.65 -14.26
CA ASN A 144 15.13 -5.51 -15.39
C ASN A 144 15.20 -4.64 -16.66
N THR A 145 16.38 -4.59 -17.29
CA THR A 145 16.60 -3.79 -18.51
C THR A 145 15.92 -4.35 -19.75
N GLU A 146 15.71 -5.67 -19.81
CA GLU A 146 15.05 -6.33 -20.93
C GLU A 146 13.53 -6.11 -20.88
N GLU A 147 12.94 -6.27 -19.69
CA GLU A 147 11.50 -6.07 -19.47
C GLU A 147 11.12 -4.60 -19.28
N LYS A 148 12.10 -3.73 -19.05
CA LYS A 148 11.93 -2.28 -18.77
C LYS A 148 11.04 -1.98 -17.57
N GLN A 149 11.12 -2.82 -16.54
CA GLN A 149 10.36 -2.69 -15.30
C GLN A 149 11.15 -3.26 -14.13
N TYR A 150 10.74 -2.92 -12.91
CA TYR A 150 11.28 -3.55 -11.71
C TYR A 150 10.57 -4.87 -11.47
N THR A 151 11.34 -5.94 -11.27
CA THR A 151 10.76 -7.28 -11.12
C THR A 151 11.31 -8.03 -9.92
N ALA A 152 10.45 -8.81 -9.28
CA ALA A 152 10.87 -9.76 -8.25
C ALA A 152 9.97 -11.00 -8.26
N LYS A 153 10.59 -12.16 -8.02
CA LYS A 153 9.88 -13.43 -7.87
C LYS A 153 9.59 -13.70 -6.40
N LEU A 154 8.31 -13.84 -6.04
CA LEU A 154 7.87 -14.29 -4.72
C LEU A 154 7.61 -15.80 -4.74
N PRO A 155 8.46 -16.65 -4.12
CA PRO A 155 8.22 -18.09 -4.03
C PRO A 155 7.23 -18.38 -2.89
N ALA A 156 5.94 -18.21 -3.16
CA ALA A 156 4.85 -18.50 -2.22
C ALA A 156 3.62 -19.00 -2.99
N ILE A 157 2.98 -20.03 -2.43
CA ILE A 157 1.81 -20.69 -3.05
C ILE A 157 0.55 -20.63 -2.18
N ALA A 158 0.64 -20.06 -0.97
CA ALA A 158 -0.51 -19.97 -0.08
C ALA A 158 -1.62 -19.14 -0.74
N THR A 159 -2.86 -19.62 -0.69
CA THR A 159 -4.01 -18.87 -1.19
C THR A 159 -4.47 -17.87 -0.14
N GLY A 160 -5.02 -16.75 -0.60
CA GLY A 160 -5.50 -15.66 0.25
C GLY A 160 -4.92 -14.30 -0.11
N GLU A 161 -5.14 -13.33 0.79
CA GLU A 161 -4.69 -11.95 0.59
C GLU A 161 -3.23 -11.78 0.99
N TYR A 162 -2.45 -11.19 0.08
CA TYR A 162 -1.08 -10.75 0.30
C TYR A 162 -1.09 -9.23 0.45
N LYS A 163 -0.35 -8.71 1.44
CA LYS A 163 -0.13 -7.26 1.61
C LYS A 163 1.30 -6.92 1.21
N VAL A 164 1.47 -5.93 0.35
CA VAL A 164 2.78 -5.54 -0.18
C VAL A 164 3.06 -4.09 0.21
N VAL A 165 4.24 -3.84 0.77
CA VAL A 165 4.79 -2.49 0.94
C VAL A 165 6.02 -2.40 0.04
N ILE A 166 5.96 -1.57 -1.00
CA ILE A 166 7.12 -1.23 -1.83
C ILE A 166 7.78 -0.02 -1.20
N GLN A 167 9.01 -0.19 -0.73
CA GLN A 167 9.87 0.88 -0.25
C GLN A 167 10.73 1.34 -1.41
N THR A 168 10.61 2.61 -1.76
CA THR A 168 11.29 3.20 -2.92
C THR A 168 12.24 4.29 -2.46
N ASP A 169 13.47 4.25 -2.97
CA ASP A 169 14.46 5.32 -2.82
C ASP A 169 14.85 5.81 -4.22
N VAL A 170 14.49 7.05 -4.53
CA VAL A 170 14.87 7.76 -5.76
C VAL A 170 15.90 8.82 -5.38
N LYS A 171 17.18 8.53 -5.61
CA LYS A 171 18.29 9.48 -5.37
C LYS A 171 18.29 10.06 -3.93
N GLY A 172 17.90 9.25 -2.94
CA GLY A 172 17.83 9.61 -1.52
C GLY A 172 16.43 10.07 -1.06
N GLU A 173 15.51 10.37 -1.98
CA GLU A 173 14.12 10.66 -1.63
C GLU A 173 13.34 9.36 -1.46
N LYS A 174 12.78 9.16 -0.26
CA LYS A 174 12.14 7.90 0.12
C LYS A 174 10.65 8.04 0.24
N PHE A 175 9.94 7.07 -0.32
CA PHE A 175 8.50 6.96 -0.17
C PHE A 175 8.04 5.50 -0.29
N ASN A 176 6.81 5.23 0.13
CA ASN A 176 6.28 3.87 0.16
C ASN A 176 4.98 3.76 -0.63
N GLY A 177 4.87 2.72 -1.47
CA GLY A 177 3.60 2.25 -2.03
C GLY A 177 3.04 1.10 -1.20
N ARG A 178 1.71 1.05 -1.03
CA ARG A 178 1.02 -0.06 -0.35
C ARG A 178 0.00 -0.68 -1.28
N PHE A 179 0.08 -1.99 -1.47
CA PHE A 179 -0.74 -2.74 -2.40
C PHE A 179 -1.23 -4.03 -1.76
N THR A 180 -2.24 -4.64 -2.38
CA THR A 180 -2.74 -5.97 -1.99
C THR A 180 -3.05 -6.78 -3.22
N PHE A 181 -2.75 -8.08 -3.22
CA PHE A 181 -3.24 -8.98 -4.26
C PHE A 181 -3.76 -10.27 -3.61
N LYS A 182 -4.61 -10.99 -4.35
CA LYS A 182 -5.07 -12.32 -3.94
C LYS A 182 -4.41 -13.37 -4.83
N ARG A 183 -4.10 -14.51 -4.22
CA ARG A 183 -3.70 -15.75 -4.89
C ARG A 183 -4.64 -16.87 -4.46
#